data_AF-A0A0C2Z4Y3-F1
#
_entry.id   AF-A0A0C2Z4Y3-F1
#
_cell.length_a   1.000
_cell.length_b   1.000
_cell.length_c   1.000
_cell.angle_alpha   90.00
_cell.angle_beta   90.00
_cell.angle_gamma   90.00
#
_symmetry.space_group_name_H-M   'P 1'
#
loop_
_entity.id
_entity.type
_entity.pdbx_description
1 polymer ?
#
loop_
_entity_poly.entity_id
_entity_poly.type
_entity_poly.pdbx_seq_one_letter_code
_entity_poly.pdbx_strand_id
1 'polypeptide(L)'
;MSVPIPVNTQAVAASPTASSLHDRMVAAARRRDSITDIRQPKVLHPIENEGLRLLILENISLDAVARFREQGWHVDHYAKAMSEDELISKIGTYHAIGIRSKTRITERVLKAATKLLVIGCFCIGTNQVDLQAAARTGVPVFNSPFSNSRSVAELVMAELVALSRQLFERSYELRTGIWNKQSKGCWEIRGKTLGIVGYGHIGAQLSVLAEAFGLRVLFYDIIHIMPLGSARQVETLAALLAESDFVTLHVPESPETINMISSEQLSQMKAGSYLLNNARGKVVDIPALIQALQNGHLAGAAIDVFPSEPASNGAPFDDQLNPWASVLRALPNVILTPHIGGSTEEAQKMIGQEVAQALSHYLGYGSTLGAVNFPEVDLRPISAEQANNIRICHVHRNQPGVLKQVNEALSPYNVEKQYSDSKGDIAYVMADIADVSFRELPLLKERISSTDANILTRFLA
;
A
#
# COMPACT_ATOMS: atom_id res chain seq x y z
N MET A 1 73.31 -5.14 47.03
CA MET A 1 73.11 -6.44 47.72
C MET A 1 72.29 -7.33 46.82
N SER A 2 72.96 -8.32 46.29
CA SER A 2 72.49 -9.42 45.43
C SER A 2 72.00 -10.58 46.29
N VAL A 3 70.85 -11.19 45.97
CA VAL A 3 70.58 -12.65 46.02
C VAL A 3 69.41 -12.96 45.04
N PRO A 4 69.45 -14.09 44.30
CA PRO A 4 68.78 -14.30 43.00
C PRO A 4 67.63 -15.33 43.02
N ILE A 5 66.83 -15.41 41.95
CA ILE A 5 65.86 -16.51 41.71
C ILE A 5 65.88 -16.87 40.20
N PRO A 6 65.75 -18.16 39.82
CA PRO A 6 66.56 -18.78 38.78
C PRO A 6 65.94 -18.77 37.37
N VAL A 7 66.83 -18.92 36.39
CA VAL A 7 66.52 -19.24 35.00
C VAL A 7 65.95 -20.65 34.94
N ASN A 8 64.76 -20.80 34.37
CA ASN A 8 64.28 -22.09 33.87
C ASN A 8 63.86 -21.90 32.41
N THR A 9 64.68 -22.39 31.50
CA THR A 9 64.36 -22.53 30.08
C THR A 9 63.42 -23.72 29.88
N GLN A 10 62.21 -23.46 29.41
CA GLN A 10 61.51 -24.34 28.48
C GLN A 10 60.45 -23.51 27.74
N ALA A 11 60.76 -23.14 26.50
CA ALA A 11 59.78 -22.70 25.54
C ALA A 11 58.93 -23.92 25.13
N VAL A 12 57.65 -23.89 25.46
CA VAL A 12 56.63 -24.72 24.81
C VAL A 12 55.54 -23.78 24.34
N ALA A 13 55.59 -23.44 23.05
CA ALA A 13 54.48 -22.79 22.38
C ALA A 13 53.31 -23.79 22.37
N ALA A 14 52.32 -23.55 23.23
CA ALA A 14 51.03 -24.22 23.14
C ALA A 14 50.24 -23.52 22.02
N SER A 15 50.15 -24.18 20.86
CA SER A 15 49.19 -23.81 19.82
C SER A 15 47.80 -23.68 20.43
N PRO A 16 47.02 -22.62 20.16
CA PRO A 16 45.62 -22.60 20.54
C PRO A 16 44.95 -23.78 19.82
N THR A 17 44.35 -24.68 20.58
CA THR A 17 43.56 -25.78 20.03
C THR A 17 42.51 -25.19 19.10
N ALA A 18 42.63 -25.49 17.80
CA ALA A 18 41.69 -25.04 16.80
C ALA A 18 40.34 -25.70 17.11
N SER A 19 39.39 -24.92 17.64
CA SER A 19 38.00 -25.34 17.69
C SER A 19 37.54 -25.59 16.26
N SER A 20 37.04 -26.79 15.99
CA SER A 20 36.57 -27.14 14.66
C SER A 20 35.39 -26.23 14.28
N LEU A 21 35.16 -26.05 12.98
CA LEU A 21 33.95 -25.37 12.47
C LEU A 21 32.68 -26.01 13.06
N HIS A 22 32.71 -27.32 13.33
CA HIS A 22 31.65 -28.05 14.00
C HIS A 22 31.48 -27.61 15.46
N ASP A 23 32.54 -27.45 16.24
CA ASP A 23 32.46 -26.95 17.63
C ASP A 23 31.95 -25.51 17.70
N ARG A 24 32.33 -24.67 16.74
CA ARG A 24 31.81 -23.29 16.61
C ARG A 24 30.34 -23.29 16.21
N MET A 25 29.91 -24.21 15.35
CA MET A 25 28.50 -24.38 15.00
C MET A 25 27.67 -24.94 16.15
N VAL A 26 28.20 -25.86 16.95
CA VAL A 26 27.53 -26.40 18.14
C VAL A 26 27.45 -25.34 19.25
N ALA A 27 28.48 -24.51 19.43
CA ALA A 27 28.43 -23.36 20.34
C ALA A 27 27.46 -22.26 19.84
N ALA A 28 27.37 -22.04 18.53
CA ALA A 28 26.38 -21.14 17.92
C ALA A 28 24.95 -21.71 17.99
N ALA A 29 24.78 -23.03 17.90
CA ALA A 29 23.51 -23.72 18.10
C ALA A 29 23.07 -23.66 19.58
N ARG A 30 24.00 -23.83 20.53
CA ARG A 30 23.73 -23.61 21.97
C ARG A 30 23.44 -22.13 22.31
N ARG A 31 23.93 -21.18 21.52
CA ARG A 31 23.52 -19.75 21.58
C ARG A 31 22.18 -19.47 20.89
N ARG A 32 21.72 -20.34 19.99
CA ARG A 32 20.34 -20.25 19.44
C ARG A 32 19.31 -20.68 20.48
N ASP A 33 19.67 -21.59 21.38
CA ASP A 33 18.81 -21.94 22.53
C ASP A 33 18.77 -20.88 23.63
N SER A 34 19.61 -19.83 23.56
CA SER A 34 19.56 -18.66 24.45
C SER A 34 18.92 -17.42 23.80
N ILE A 35 18.10 -17.59 22.75
CA ILE A 35 17.17 -16.55 22.26
C ILE A 35 15.88 -16.61 23.10
N THR A 36 16.01 -16.75 24.42
CA THR A 36 14.88 -16.79 25.36
C THR A 36 14.45 -15.40 25.84
N ASP A 37 15.16 -14.33 25.45
CA ASP A 37 14.82 -12.94 25.82
C ASP A 37 14.06 -12.17 24.72
N ILE A 38 13.44 -12.85 23.75
CA ILE A 38 12.42 -12.18 22.93
C ILE A 38 11.15 -12.10 23.79
N ARG A 39 11.02 -10.99 24.53
CA ARG A 39 9.79 -10.67 25.27
C ARG A 39 8.60 -10.76 24.33
N GLN A 40 7.71 -11.72 24.59
CA GLN A 40 6.52 -11.90 23.76
C GLN A 40 5.60 -10.69 23.88
N PRO A 41 5.11 -10.13 22.77
CA PRO A 41 4.16 -9.03 22.80
C PRO A 41 2.83 -9.51 23.39
N LYS A 42 2.27 -8.73 24.30
CA LYS A 42 0.92 -8.93 24.84
C LYS A 42 -0.09 -8.50 23.79
N VAL A 43 -1.01 -9.40 23.40
CA VAL A 43 -2.17 -9.02 22.59
C VAL A 43 -3.08 -8.21 23.50
N LEU A 44 -3.30 -6.93 23.18
CA LEU A 44 -4.17 -6.08 23.96
C LEU A 44 -5.58 -6.13 23.39
N HIS A 45 -6.57 -6.00 24.27
CA HIS A 45 -7.97 -5.92 23.89
C HIS A 45 -8.58 -4.61 24.41
N PRO A 46 -9.55 -4.03 23.69
CA PRO A 46 -10.36 -2.96 24.23
C PRO A 46 -11.01 -3.40 25.55
N ILE A 47 -10.81 -2.61 26.61
CA ILE A 47 -11.26 -2.98 27.97
C ILE A 47 -12.80 -3.02 28.06
N GLU A 48 -13.49 -2.22 27.25
CA GLU A 48 -14.95 -2.06 27.27
C GLU A 48 -15.70 -3.11 26.41
N ASN A 49 -15.08 -4.26 26.15
CA ASN A 49 -15.49 -5.16 25.06
C ASN A 49 -16.92 -5.73 25.22
N GLU A 50 -17.83 -5.30 24.34
CA GLU A 50 -19.06 -6.03 23.96
C GLU A 50 -18.79 -7.12 22.90
N GLY A 51 -17.51 -7.40 22.60
CA GLY A 51 -17.09 -8.26 21.50
C GLY A 51 -17.02 -7.48 20.18
N LEU A 52 -15.83 -7.45 19.57
CA LEU A 52 -15.63 -6.76 18.29
C LEU A 52 -16.43 -7.44 17.18
N ARG A 53 -17.23 -6.63 16.48
CA ARG A 53 -18.06 -7.04 15.34
C ARG A 53 -17.54 -6.36 14.08
N LEU A 54 -17.21 -7.15 13.07
CA LEU A 54 -16.69 -6.71 11.79
C LEU A 54 -17.69 -7.00 10.68
N LEU A 55 -17.96 -6.00 9.84
CA LEU A 55 -18.74 -6.14 8.62
C LEU A 55 -17.78 -6.20 7.42
N ILE A 56 -17.75 -7.32 6.72
CA ILE A 56 -16.86 -7.53 5.57
C ILE A 56 -17.72 -7.70 4.31
N LEU A 57 -17.57 -6.82 3.33
CA LEU A 57 -18.41 -6.76 2.12
C LEU A 57 -17.61 -7.13 0.86
N GLU A 58 -18.32 -7.29 -0.26
CA GLU A 58 -17.73 -7.39 -1.60
C GLU A 58 -16.80 -8.61 -1.83
N ASN A 59 -17.08 -9.72 -1.14
CA ASN A 59 -16.36 -10.99 -1.29
C ASN A 59 -14.85 -10.85 -1.07
N ILE A 60 -14.47 -10.15 0.01
CA ILE A 60 -13.07 -10.09 0.47
C ILE A 60 -12.57 -11.51 0.78
N SER A 61 -11.26 -11.71 0.60
CA SER A 61 -10.60 -13.01 0.77
C SER A 61 -11.01 -13.73 2.06
N LEU A 62 -11.34 -15.01 1.94
CA LEU A 62 -11.68 -15.87 3.08
C LEU A 62 -10.51 -16.02 4.06
N ASP A 63 -9.27 -15.88 3.60
CA ASP A 63 -8.08 -15.87 4.46
C ASP A 63 -8.13 -14.70 5.46
N ALA A 64 -8.58 -13.52 5.02
CA ALA A 64 -8.74 -12.36 5.90
C ALA A 64 -9.86 -12.61 6.93
N VAL A 65 -10.98 -13.17 6.48
CA VAL A 65 -12.11 -13.53 7.36
C VAL A 65 -11.70 -14.59 8.40
N ALA A 66 -10.93 -15.60 7.99
CA ALA A 66 -10.41 -16.63 8.89
C ALA A 66 -9.52 -16.03 9.98
N ARG A 67 -8.57 -15.16 9.61
CA ARG A 67 -7.69 -14.47 10.56
C ARG A 67 -8.44 -13.65 11.61
N PHE A 68 -9.48 -12.91 11.20
CA PHE A 68 -10.29 -12.17 12.15
C PHE A 68 -11.04 -13.09 13.12
N ARG A 69 -11.56 -14.22 12.64
CA ARG A 69 -12.25 -15.21 13.48
C ARG A 69 -11.29 -15.93 14.43
N GLU A 70 -10.06 -16.22 14.00
CA GLU A 70 -8.99 -16.79 14.84
C GLU A 70 -8.62 -15.87 16.01
N GLN A 71 -8.78 -14.55 15.84
CA GLN A 71 -8.61 -13.56 16.92
C GLN A 71 -9.84 -13.44 17.85
N GLY A 72 -10.87 -14.27 17.64
CA GLY A 72 -12.09 -14.29 18.46
C GLY A 72 -13.12 -13.23 18.10
N TRP A 73 -13.00 -12.57 16.95
CA TRP A 73 -13.94 -11.52 16.53
C TRP A 73 -15.15 -12.09 15.81
N HIS A 74 -16.30 -11.42 15.95
CA HIS A 74 -17.50 -11.76 15.21
C HIS A 74 -17.45 -11.12 13.83
N VAL A 75 -17.52 -11.92 12.77
CA VAL A 75 -17.34 -11.45 11.39
C VAL A 75 -18.54 -11.84 10.53
N ASP A 76 -19.31 -10.82 10.13
CA ASP A 76 -20.37 -10.93 9.14
C ASP A 76 -19.78 -10.67 7.75
N HIS A 77 -19.76 -11.70 6.91
CA HIS A 77 -19.17 -11.64 5.56
C HIS A 77 -20.26 -11.74 4.49
N TYR A 78 -20.27 -10.79 3.55
CA TYR A 78 -21.19 -10.73 2.44
C TYR A 78 -20.46 -10.63 1.10
N ALA A 79 -20.92 -11.42 0.12
CA ALA A 79 -20.32 -11.42 -1.21
C ALA A 79 -20.63 -10.16 -2.03
N LYS A 80 -21.72 -9.46 -1.70
CA LYS A 80 -22.19 -8.27 -2.44
C LYS A 80 -21.86 -6.99 -1.69
N ALA A 81 -21.75 -5.90 -2.45
CA ALA A 81 -21.82 -4.56 -1.90
C ALA A 81 -23.23 -4.30 -1.34
N MET A 82 -23.32 -3.44 -0.34
CA MET A 82 -24.59 -2.90 0.16
C MET A 82 -24.82 -1.50 -0.41
N SER A 83 -26.09 -1.14 -0.60
CA SER A 83 -26.47 0.25 -0.87
C SER A 83 -26.24 1.13 0.35
N GLU A 84 -26.26 2.45 0.17
CA GLU A 84 -26.06 3.40 1.28
C GLU A 84 -27.13 3.21 2.38
N ASP A 85 -28.40 3.05 2.01
CA ASP A 85 -29.49 2.89 2.98
C ASP A 85 -29.45 1.53 3.70
N GLU A 86 -29.10 0.45 2.98
CA GLU A 86 -28.87 -0.85 3.60
C GLU A 86 -27.73 -0.79 4.61
N LEU A 87 -26.64 -0.08 4.27
CA LEU A 87 -25.49 0.07 5.14
C LEU A 87 -25.84 0.88 6.40
N ILE A 88 -26.53 2.01 6.25
CA ILE A 88 -27.01 2.84 7.37
C ILE A 88 -27.84 2.02 8.36
N SER A 89 -28.69 1.10 7.89
CA SER A 89 -29.54 0.27 8.75
C SER A 89 -28.77 -0.74 9.63
N LYS A 90 -27.53 -1.08 9.26
CA LYS A 90 -26.74 -2.14 9.91
C LYS A 90 -25.50 -1.63 10.64
N ILE A 91 -24.86 -0.59 10.11
CA ILE A 91 -23.48 -0.19 10.47
C ILE A 91 -23.33 0.23 11.94
N GLY A 92 -24.39 0.73 12.58
CA GLY A 92 -24.35 1.20 13.97
C GLY A 92 -23.98 0.15 15.03
N THR A 93 -23.98 -1.15 14.67
CA THR A 93 -23.58 -2.24 15.58
C THR A 93 -22.16 -2.78 15.32
N TYR A 94 -21.47 -2.29 14.29
CA TYR A 94 -20.15 -2.78 13.90
C TYR A 94 -19.05 -1.83 14.35
N HIS A 95 -17.90 -2.43 14.69
CA HIS A 95 -16.69 -1.74 15.15
C HIS A 95 -15.67 -1.58 14.02
N ALA A 96 -15.75 -2.41 12.99
CA ALA A 96 -14.93 -2.29 11.80
C ALA A 96 -15.74 -2.64 10.55
N ILE A 97 -15.37 -2.03 9.43
CA ILE A 97 -15.90 -2.38 8.12
C ILE A 97 -14.77 -2.62 7.12
N GLY A 98 -14.85 -3.72 6.39
CA GLY A 98 -14.01 -4.04 5.24
C GLY A 98 -14.81 -3.92 3.95
N ILE A 99 -14.34 -3.11 3.00
CA ILE A 99 -14.98 -2.88 1.69
C ILE A 99 -13.99 -3.03 0.54
N ARG A 100 -14.48 -3.05 -0.69
CA ARG A 100 -13.67 -2.90 -1.92
C ARG A 100 -14.11 -1.63 -2.64
N SER A 101 -14.25 -1.67 -3.96
CA SER A 101 -14.44 -0.48 -4.80
C SER A 101 -15.90 -0.02 -4.95
N LYS A 102 -16.90 -0.86 -4.62
CA LYS A 102 -18.31 -0.55 -4.90
C LYS A 102 -19.04 0.10 -3.73
N THR A 103 -18.79 -0.33 -2.50
CA THR A 103 -19.46 0.26 -1.35
C THR A 103 -18.93 1.67 -1.09
N ARG A 104 -19.84 2.64 -0.99
CA ARG A 104 -19.50 4.04 -0.71
C ARG A 104 -19.72 4.36 0.77
N ILE A 105 -18.70 4.86 1.44
CA ILE A 105 -18.75 5.32 2.83
C ILE A 105 -18.81 6.84 2.82
N THR A 106 -20.03 7.36 2.83
CA THR A 106 -20.33 8.79 2.83
C THR A 106 -20.39 9.32 4.26
N GLU A 107 -20.44 10.65 4.41
CA GLU A 107 -20.72 11.29 5.70
C GLU A 107 -22.02 10.80 6.35
N ARG A 108 -23.06 10.47 5.56
CA ARG A 108 -24.33 9.92 6.08
C ARG A 108 -24.13 8.54 6.72
N VAL A 109 -23.35 7.67 6.08
CA VAL A 109 -22.99 6.36 6.63
C VAL A 109 -22.20 6.51 7.93
N LEU A 110 -21.20 7.39 7.94
CA LEU A 110 -20.36 7.63 9.12
C LEU A 110 -21.17 8.17 10.31
N LYS A 111 -22.16 9.03 10.07
CA LYS A 111 -23.08 9.51 11.13
C LYS A 111 -23.93 8.41 11.74
N ALA A 112 -24.32 7.39 10.97
CA ALA A 112 -25.06 6.23 11.47
C ALA A 112 -24.16 5.20 12.19
N ALA A 113 -22.85 5.26 11.95
CA ALA A 113 -21.86 4.29 12.41
C ALA A 113 -21.34 4.61 13.82
N THR A 114 -22.23 4.61 14.82
CA THR A 114 -21.94 5.08 16.19
C THR A 114 -20.86 4.30 16.95
N LYS A 115 -20.55 3.06 16.55
CA LYS A 115 -19.51 2.21 17.15
C LYS A 115 -18.27 2.00 16.29
N LEU A 116 -18.25 2.57 15.08
CA LEU A 116 -17.20 2.28 14.11
C LEU A 116 -15.87 2.87 14.56
N LEU A 117 -14.83 2.04 14.59
CA LEU A 117 -13.49 2.39 15.02
C LEU A 117 -12.54 2.50 13.83
N VAL A 118 -12.74 1.72 12.76
CA VAL A 118 -11.79 1.64 11.64
C VAL A 118 -12.45 1.17 10.35
N ILE A 119 -11.93 1.65 9.21
CA ILE A 119 -12.32 1.22 7.86
C ILE A 119 -11.12 0.57 7.18
N GLY A 120 -11.33 -0.60 6.57
CA GLY A 120 -10.37 -1.27 5.70
C GLY A 120 -10.85 -1.25 4.25
N CYS A 121 -10.12 -0.55 3.39
CA CYS A 121 -10.27 -0.64 1.95
C CYS A 121 -9.40 -1.80 1.43
N PHE A 122 -10.02 -2.94 1.14
CA PHE A 122 -9.38 -4.12 0.55
C PHE A 122 -9.17 -3.92 -0.96
N CYS A 123 -8.54 -2.80 -1.30
CA CYS A 123 -8.13 -2.37 -2.62
C CYS A 123 -7.06 -1.28 -2.49
N ILE A 124 -6.48 -0.87 -3.61
CA ILE A 124 -5.46 0.18 -3.64
C ILE A 124 -6.11 1.55 -3.43
N GLY A 125 -7.16 1.87 -4.19
CA GLY A 125 -7.85 3.15 -4.13
C GLY A 125 -8.77 3.27 -2.91
N THR A 126 -9.00 4.51 -2.48
CA THR A 126 -9.89 4.86 -1.36
C THR A 126 -10.95 5.91 -1.74
N ASN A 127 -11.16 6.13 -3.03
CA ASN A 127 -12.07 7.17 -3.58
C ASN A 127 -13.54 6.97 -3.16
N GLN A 128 -13.89 5.75 -2.76
CA GLN A 128 -15.21 5.36 -2.29
C GLN A 128 -15.47 5.72 -0.81
N VAL A 129 -14.46 6.23 -0.09
CA VAL A 129 -14.57 6.64 1.32
C VAL A 129 -14.37 8.15 1.45
N ASP A 130 -15.26 8.82 2.16
CA ASP A 130 -15.05 10.21 2.59
C ASP A 130 -14.01 10.24 3.71
N LEU A 131 -12.74 10.35 3.31
CA LEU A 131 -11.58 10.34 4.21
C LEU A 131 -11.62 11.47 5.23
N GLN A 132 -12.14 12.64 4.86
CA GLN A 132 -12.19 13.82 5.72
C GLN A 132 -13.30 13.71 6.77
N ALA A 133 -14.47 13.19 6.38
CA ALA A 133 -15.52 12.87 7.33
C ALA A 133 -15.07 11.77 8.31
N ALA A 134 -14.42 10.72 7.81
CA ALA A 134 -13.93 9.61 8.65
C ALA A 134 -12.87 10.08 9.66
N ALA A 135 -11.95 10.96 9.24
CA ALA A 135 -10.94 11.54 10.13
C ALA A 135 -11.60 12.36 11.26
N ARG A 136 -12.60 13.19 10.93
CA ARG A 136 -13.34 14.01 11.91
C ARG A 136 -14.11 13.21 12.95
N THR A 137 -14.51 11.98 12.63
CA THR A 137 -15.13 11.05 13.58
C THR A 137 -14.13 10.14 14.30
N GLY A 138 -12.82 10.35 14.08
CA GLY A 138 -11.76 9.56 14.72
C GLY A 138 -11.60 8.14 14.15
N VAL A 139 -12.01 7.94 12.90
CA VAL A 139 -11.99 6.64 12.21
C VAL A 139 -10.86 6.63 11.17
N PRO A 140 -9.73 5.96 11.45
CA PRO A 140 -8.70 5.74 10.44
C PRO A 140 -9.18 4.81 9.32
N VAL A 141 -8.65 5.06 8.13
CA VAL A 141 -8.88 4.29 6.91
C VAL A 141 -7.56 3.68 6.47
N PHE A 142 -7.53 2.36 6.31
CA PHE A 142 -6.37 1.63 5.80
C PHE A 142 -6.65 1.09 4.41
N ASN A 143 -5.62 1.05 3.56
CA ASN A 143 -5.67 0.41 2.25
C ASN A 143 -4.47 -0.54 2.07
N SER A 144 -4.28 -1.05 0.86
CA SER A 144 -3.13 -1.89 0.51
C SER A 144 -2.44 -1.30 -0.73
N PRO A 145 -1.58 -0.28 -0.54
CA PRO A 145 -1.08 0.52 -1.65
C PRO A 145 -0.05 -0.21 -2.53
N PHE A 146 0.60 -1.26 -2.02
CA PHE A 146 1.75 -1.89 -2.68
C PHE A 146 1.52 -3.35 -3.12
N SER A 147 0.44 -3.99 -2.68
CA SER A 147 0.21 -5.43 -2.92
C SER A 147 0.04 -5.83 -4.38
N ASN A 148 -0.23 -4.89 -5.28
CA ASN A 148 -0.34 -5.13 -6.71
C ASN A 148 0.94 -4.83 -7.51
N SER A 149 2.03 -4.41 -6.86
CA SER A 149 3.21 -3.90 -7.56
C SER A 149 3.81 -4.92 -8.53
N ARG A 150 3.84 -6.19 -8.13
CA ARG A 150 4.31 -7.29 -8.97
C ARG A 150 3.41 -7.50 -10.20
N SER A 151 2.10 -7.52 -10.00
CA SER A 151 1.15 -7.79 -11.07
C SER A 151 1.18 -6.73 -12.16
N VAL A 152 1.28 -5.46 -11.77
CA VAL A 152 1.39 -4.36 -12.74
C VAL A 152 2.71 -4.46 -13.52
N ALA A 153 3.83 -4.72 -12.83
CA ALA A 153 5.12 -4.86 -13.49
C ALA A 153 5.16 -6.04 -14.48
N GLU A 154 4.54 -7.17 -14.14
CA GLU A 154 4.43 -8.32 -15.06
C GLU A 154 3.53 -8.01 -16.27
N LEU A 155 2.40 -7.32 -16.06
CA LEU A 155 1.53 -6.91 -17.15
C LEU A 155 2.26 -5.98 -18.13
N VAL A 156 3.00 -4.98 -17.63
CA VAL A 156 3.80 -4.09 -18.47
C VAL A 156 4.81 -4.89 -19.30
N MET A 157 5.53 -5.84 -18.70
CA MET A 157 6.47 -6.69 -19.46
C MET A 157 5.78 -7.49 -20.56
N ALA A 158 4.57 -8.02 -20.30
CA ALA A 158 3.79 -8.73 -21.30
C ALA A 158 3.35 -7.80 -22.45
N GLU A 159 2.89 -6.59 -22.13
CA GLU A 159 2.48 -5.57 -23.09
C GLU A 159 3.65 -5.08 -23.95
N LEU A 160 4.83 -4.88 -23.37
CA LEU A 160 6.05 -4.52 -24.11
C LEU A 160 6.33 -5.55 -25.22
N VAL A 161 6.33 -6.85 -24.87
CA VAL A 161 6.52 -7.93 -25.85
C VAL A 161 5.39 -7.95 -26.87
N ALA A 162 4.14 -7.84 -26.42
CA ALA A 162 2.97 -7.93 -27.28
C ALA A 162 2.91 -6.79 -28.31
N LEU A 163 3.17 -5.55 -27.89
CA LEU A 163 3.25 -4.37 -28.76
C LEU A 163 4.41 -4.50 -29.75
N SER A 164 5.60 -4.84 -29.25
CA SER A 164 6.81 -4.96 -30.08
C SER A 164 6.68 -6.03 -31.18
N ARG A 165 5.82 -7.03 -30.96
CA ARG A 165 5.60 -8.16 -31.87
C ARG A 165 4.25 -8.10 -32.60
N GLN A 166 3.46 -7.05 -32.39
CA GLN A 166 2.09 -6.90 -32.92
C GLN A 166 1.20 -8.12 -32.60
N LEU A 167 1.40 -8.72 -31.43
CA LEU A 167 0.88 -10.05 -31.09
C LEU A 167 -0.65 -10.11 -31.14
N PHE A 168 -1.34 -9.09 -30.64
CA PHE A 168 -2.80 -9.05 -30.59
C PHE A 168 -3.43 -9.06 -31.98
N GLU A 169 -2.92 -8.24 -32.89
CA GLU A 169 -3.39 -8.18 -34.28
C GLU A 169 -3.12 -9.48 -35.02
N ARG A 170 -1.91 -10.04 -34.91
CA ARG A 170 -1.59 -11.34 -35.55
C ARG A 170 -2.48 -12.46 -35.04
N SER A 171 -2.80 -12.45 -33.75
CA SER A 171 -3.73 -13.39 -33.15
C SER A 171 -5.17 -13.17 -33.62
N TYR A 172 -5.61 -11.91 -33.78
CA TYR A 172 -6.93 -11.60 -34.31
C TYR A 172 -7.10 -12.00 -35.78
N GLU A 173 -6.11 -11.70 -36.63
CA GLU A 173 -6.07 -12.14 -38.03
C GLU A 173 -6.23 -13.66 -38.14
N LEU A 174 -5.45 -14.43 -37.38
CA LEU A 174 -5.54 -15.88 -37.44
C LEU A 174 -6.88 -16.43 -36.94
N ARG A 175 -7.47 -15.82 -35.90
CA ARG A 175 -8.82 -16.16 -35.41
C ARG A 175 -9.91 -15.92 -36.44
N THR A 176 -9.70 -14.98 -37.35
CA THR A 176 -10.62 -14.66 -38.46
C THR A 176 -10.26 -15.39 -39.76
N GLY A 177 -9.31 -16.33 -39.72
CA GLY A 177 -8.90 -17.14 -40.86
C GLY A 177 -7.87 -16.49 -41.78
N ILE A 178 -7.33 -15.33 -41.40
CA ILE A 178 -6.31 -14.59 -42.17
C ILE A 178 -4.92 -15.03 -41.71
N TRP A 179 -4.13 -15.57 -42.65
CA TRP A 179 -2.73 -15.90 -42.40
C TRP A 179 -1.80 -14.78 -42.88
N ASN A 180 -1.25 -14.00 -41.95
CA ASN A 180 -0.39 -12.85 -42.26
C ASN A 180 1.00 -12.96 -41.60
N LYS A 181 1.86 -13.80 -42.17
CA LYS A 181 3.23 -14.03 -41.67
C LYS A 181 4.19 -12.95 -42.19
N GLN A 182 4.54 -11.99 -41.34
CA GLN A 182 5.52 -10.95 -41.66
C GLN A 182 6.40 -10.54 -40.46
N SER A 183 7.57 -9.97 -40.76
CA SER A 183 8.52 -9.42 -39.78
C SER A 183 8.56 -7.90 -39.76
N LYS A 184 7.90 -7.22 -40.72
CA LYS A 184 7.94 -5.77 -40.83
C LYS A 184 7.31 -5.11 -39.60
N GLY A 185 8.08 -4.24 -38.94
CA GLY A 185 7.63 -3.54 -37.72
C GLY A 185 7.53 -4.45 -36.48
N CYS A 186 8.16 -5.62 -36.49
CA CYS A 186 8.24 -6.53 -35.35
C CYS A 186 9.67 -6.57 -34.83
N TRP A 187 9.86 -6.40 -33.52
CA TRP A 187 11.19 -6.25 -32.92
C TRP A 187 11.39 -7.18 -31.72
N GLU A 188 12.65 -7.51 -31.43
CA GLU A 188 13.03 -7.97 -30.09
C GLU A 188 13.10 -6.76 -29.15
N ILE A 189 12.64 -6.93 -27.91
CA ILE A 189 12.77 -5.91 -26.87
C ILE A 189 14.19 -5.83 -26.29
N ARG A 190 14.99 -6.89 -26.42
CA ARG A 190 16.40 -6.90 -26.01
C ARG A 190 17.18 -5.78 -26.71
N GLY A 191 17.96 -5.04 -25.93
CA GLY A 191 18.76 -3.90 -26.39
C GLY A 191 17.95 -2.62 -26.65
N LYS A 192 16.63 -2.63 -26.46
CA LYS A 192 15.78 -1.44 -26.50
C LYS A 192 15.84 -0.68 -25.18
N THR A 193 15.47 0.59 -25.23
CA THR A 193 15.43 1.46 -24.04
C THR A 193 14.01 1.57 -23.50
N LEU A 194 13.82 1.21 -22.24
CA LEU A 194 12.60 1.46 -21.48
C LEU A 194 12.78 2.72 -20.64
N GLY A 195 11.93 3.71 -20.88
CA GLY A 195 11.79 4.90 -20.07
C GLY A 195 10.65 4.74 -19.05
N ILE A 196 10.98 4.81 -17.78
CA ILE A 196 10.03 4.71 -16.66
C ILE A 196 9.78 6.11 -16.10
N VAL A 197 8.53 6.59 -16.16
CA VAL A 197 8.12 7.86 -15.54
C VAL A 197 7.47 7.54 -14.19
N GLY A 198 8.15 7.91 -13.09
CA GLY A 198 7.81 7.51 -11.73
C GLY A 198 8.54 6.24 -11.32
N TYR A 199 9.56 6.37 -10.46
CA TYR A 199 10.43 5.28 -10.01
C TYR A 199 10.15 4.87 -8.56
N GLY A 200 8.86 4.77 -8.22
CA GLY A 200 8.37 4.22 -6.96
C GLY A 200 8.37 2.69 -6.94
N HIS A 201 7.46 2.09 -6.16
CA HIS A 201 7.39 0.64 -5.96
C HIS A 201 7.27 -0.16 -7.27
N ILE A 202 6.33 0.21 -8.16
CA ILE A 202 6.14 -0.48 -9.44
C ILE A 202 7.32 -0.22 -10.38
N GLY A 203 7.74 1.04 -10.55
CA GLY A 203 8.83 1.42 -11.45
C GLY A 203 10.16 0.74 -11.10
N ALA A 204 10.52 0.71 -9.81
CA ALA A 204 11.72 0.03 -9.34
C ALA A 204 11.64 -1.50 -9.57
N GLN A 205 10.50 -2.12 -9.31
CA GLN A 205 10.32 -3.55 -9.55
C GLN A 205 10.33 -3.92 -11.04
N LEU A 206 9.71 -3.08 -11.87
CA LEU A 206 9.71 -3.22 -13.32
C LEU A 206 11.13 -3.09 -13.89
N SER A 207 11.95 -2.18 -13.37
CA SER A 207 13.33 -2.00 -13.83
C SER A 207 14.14 -3.30 -13.77
N VAL A 208 14.02 -4.05 -12.67
CA VAL A 208 14.71 -5.32 -12.47
C VAL A 208 14.26 -6.36 -13.50
N LEU A 209 12.96 -6.42 -13.78
CA LEU A 209 12.41 -7.32 -14.80
C LEU A 209 12.85 -6.93 -16.21
N ALA A 210 12.82 -5.65 -16.53
CA ALA A 210 13.22 -5.13 -17.83
C ALA A 210 14.71 -5.41 -18.12
N GLU A 211 15.57 -5.20 -17.13
CA GLU A 211 17.00 -5.54 -17.24
C GLU A 211 17.24 -7.04 -17.41
N ALA A 212 16.47 -7.89 -16.72
CA ALA A 212 16.54 -9.34 -16.89
C ALA A 212 16.15 -9.79 -18.31
N PHE A 213 15.31 -9.01 -19.02
CA PHE A 213 14.98 -9.20 -20.44
C PHE A 213 15.97 -8.52 -21.40
N GLY A 214 17.01 -7.87 -20.86
CA GLY A 214 18.07 -7.22 -21.62
C GLY A 214 17.70 -5.84 -22.17
N LEU A 215 16.71 -5.16 -21.58
CA LEU A 215 16.45 -3.75 -21.88
C LEU A 215 17.45 -2.85 -21.16
N ARG A 216 17.72 -1.67 -21.74
CA ARG A 216 18.33 -0.55 -21.02
C ARG A 216 17.23 0.22 -20.31
N VAL A 217 17.39 0.49 -19.01
CA VAL A 217 16.37 1.20 -18.23
C VAL A 217 16.83 2.63 -17.94
N LEU A 218 16.01 3.59 -18.35
CA LEU A 218 16.07 4.99 -17.92
C LEU A 218 14.85 5.29 -17.08
N PHE A 219 14.98 6.18 -16.10
CA PHE A 219 13.81 6.66 -15.37
C PHE A 219 13.88 8.15 -15.07
N TYR A 220 12.71 8.76 -14.97
CA TYR A 220 12.53 10.13 -14.51
C TYR A 220 11.62 10.11 -13.30
N ASP A 221 12.06 10.79 -12.24
CA ASP A 221 11.28 11.03 -11.04
C ASP A 221 11.58 12.46 -10.54
N ILE A 222 10.60 13.07 -9.87
CA ILE A 222 10.72 14.44 -9.32
C ILE A 222 11.68 14.50 -8.12
N ILE A 223 11.94 13.36 -7.49
CA ILE A 223 12.95 13.22 -6.43
C ILE A 223 14.14 12.39 -6.92
N HIS A 224 15.30 12.59 -6.30
CA HIS A 224 16.46 11.75 -6.57
C HIS A 224 16.29 10.41 -5.87
N ILE A 225 16.32 9.32 -6.64
CA ILE A 225 16.11 7.95 -6.13
C ILE A 225 17.34 7.11 -6.45
N MET A 226 17.77 6.30 -5.48
CA MET A 226 18.85 5.35 -5.71
C MET A 226 18.40 4.29 -6.73
N PRO A 227 19.08 4.18 -7.90
CA PRO A 227 18.71 3.20 -8.91
C PRO A 227 18.95 1.77 -8.42
N LEU A 228 18.19 0.83 -9.00
CA LEU A 228 18.45 -0.61 -8.85
C LEU A 228 19.14 -1.11 -10.12
N GLY A 229 20.10 -2.02 -9.95
CA GLY A 229 20.80 -2.61 -11.08
C GLY A 229 21.57 -1.57 -11.90
N SER A 230 21.33 -1.56 -13.21
CA SER A 230 21.93 -0.62 -14.17
C SER A 230 21.01 0.53 -14.57
N ALA A 231 19.85 0.67 -13.92
CA ALA A 231 18.88 1.71 -14.22
C ALA A 231 19.52 3.10 -13.99
N ARG A 232 19.21 4.05 -14.87
CA ARG A 232 19.79 5.39 -14.80
C ARG A 232 18.70 6.44 -14.68
N GLN A 233 18.78 7.26 -13.64
CA GLN A 233 17.95 8.46 -13.53
C GLN A 233 18.38 9.48 -14.59
N VAL A 234 17.42 10.11 -15.24
CA VAL A 234 17.63 11.28 -16.10
C VAL A 234 17.01 12.52 -15.48
N GLU A 235 17.63 13.67 -15.73
CA GLU A 235 17.29 14.95 -15.09
C GLU A 235 15.93 15.51 -15.54
N THR A 236 15.49 15.21 -16.76
CA THR A 236 14.28 15.78 -17.34
C THR A 236 13.42 14.72 -18.02
N LEU A 237 12.10 14.92 -17.97
CA LEU A 237 11.14 14.10 -18.70
C LEU A 237 11.45 14.10 -20.20
N ALA A 238 11.78 15.26 -20.79
CA ALA A 238 12.11 15.37 -22.20
C ALA A 238 13.31 14.49 -22.61
N ALA A 239 14.35 14.41 -21.78
CA ALA A 239 15.48 13.52 -22.04
C ALA A 239 15.07 12.05 -22.04
N LEU A 240 14.21 11.64 -21.10
CA LEU A 240 13.65 10.29 -21.07
C LEU A 240 12.87 9.97 -22.34
N LEU A 241 11.94 10.84 -22.73
CA LEU A 241 11.06 10.64 -23.89
C LEU A 241 11.86 10.53 -25.19
N ALA A 242 12.88 11.36 -25.36
CA ALA A 242 13.73 11.39 -26.55
C ALA A 242 14.64 10.15 -26.70
N GLU A 243 15.02 9.50 -25.60
CA GLU A 243 15.91 8.32 -25.63
C GLU A 243 15.15 6.97 -25.68
N SER A 244 13.88 6.95 -25.26
CA SER A 244 13.14 5.71 -24.98
C SER A 244 12.41 5.12 -26.19
N ASP A 245 12.57 3.81 -26.40
CA ASP A 245 11.79 3.06 -27.39
C ASP A 245 10.39 2.71 -26.85
N PHE A 246 10.31 2.52 -25.53
CA PHE A 246 9.07 2.31 -24.78
C PHE A 246 9.03 3.28 -23.61
N VAL A 247 7.91 3.97 -23.41
CA VAL A 247 7.68 4.82 -22.25
C VAL A 247 6.54 4.23 -21.44
N THR A 248 6.73 4.07 -20.13
CA THR A 248 5.69 3.57 -19.21
C THR A 248 5.52 4.50 -18.02
N LEU A 249 4.27 4.69 -17.60
CA LEU A 249 3.88 5.65 -16.57
C LEU A 249 3.52 4.93 -15.27
N HIS A 250 4.10 5.37 -14.16
CA HIS A 250 3.90 4.84 -12.80
C HIS A 250 3.83 5.96 -11.76
N VAL A 251 3.05 7.01 -12.07
CA VAL A 251 2.86 8.19 -11.23
C VAL A 251 1.49 8.19 -10.54
N PRO A 252 1.34 8.87 -9.37
CA PRO A 252 0.02 9.09 -8.78
C PRO A 252 -0.83 10.05 -9.61
N GLU A 253 -2.13 10.17 -9.29
CA GLU A 253 -2.99 11.22 -9.83
C GLU A 253 -2.89 12.44 -8.90
N SER A 254 -2.31 13.53 -9.39
CA SER A 254 -2.19 14.81 -8.71
C SER A 254 -2.40 15.94 -9.71
N PRO A 255 -2.61 17.19 -9.27
CA PRO A 255 -2.70 18.34 -10.17
C PRO A 255 -1.52 18.45 -11.15
N GLU A 256 -0.33 18.03 -10.73
CA GLU A 256 0.91 18.07 -11.52
C GLU A 256 1.03 16.93 -12.54
N THR A 257 0.33 15.81 -12.35
CA THR A 257 0.41 14.64 -13.24
C THR A 257 -0.75 14.53 -14.21
N ILE A 258 -1.84 15.27 -13.98
CA ILE A 258 -2.99 15.32 -14.90
C ILE A 258 -2.54 15.88 -16.25
N ASN A 259 -2.76 15.10 -17.31
CA ASN A 259 -2.36 15.37 -18.69
C ASN A 259 -0.88 15.73 -18.85
N MET A 260 0.00 15.24 -17.97
CA MET A 260 1.43 15.49 -18.09
C MET A 260 2.03 14.90 -19.38
N ILE A 261 1.37 13.87 -19.96
CA ILE A 261 1.66 13.38 -21.30
C ILE A 261 0.60 13.91 -22.25
N SER A 262 0.89 15.07 -22.85
CA SER A 262 0.05 15.75 -23.84
C SER A 262 0.67 15.71 -25.24
N SER A 263 0.06 16.39 -26.22
CA SER A 263 0.60 16.54 -27.58
C SER A 263 2.07 16.95 -27.61
N GLU A 264 2.50 17.82 -26.70
CA GLU A 264 3.90 18.26 -26.62
C GLU A 264 4.83 17.08 -26.26
N GLN A 265 4.54 16.39 -25.16
CA GLN A 265 5.35 15.26 -24.69
C GLN A 265 5.32 14.09 -25.68
N LEU A 266 4.15 13.81 -26.25
CA LEU A 266 4.02 12.79 -27.29
C LEU A 266 4.91 13.10 -28.49
N SER A 267 5.03 14.37 -28.90
CA SER A 267 5.91 14.78 -30.01
C SER A 267 7.41 14.68 -29.70
N GLN A 268 7.78 14.67 -28.41
CA GLN A 268 9.16 14.50 -27.94
C GLN A 268 9.57 13.03 -27.88
N MET A 269 8.62 12.10 -27.96
CA MET A 269 8.91 10.68 -28.03
C MET A 269 9.57 10.33 -29.36
N LYS A 270 10.33 9.23 -29.39
CA LYS A 270 10.94 8.75 -30.64
C LYS A 270 9.84 8.35 -31.64
N ALA A 271 10.01 8.70 -32.90
CA ALA A 271 9.15 8.20 -33.96
C ALA A 271 9.20 6.65 -33.99
N GLY A 272 8.04 6.00 -33.97
CA GLY A 272 7.88 4.56 -33.88
C GLY A 272 8.04 3.97 -32.48
N SER A 273 8.05 4.80 -31.42
CA SER A 273 8.04 4.34 -30.03
C SER A 273 6.64 3.94 -29.56
N TYR A 274 6.57 3.44 -28.32
CA TYR A 274 5.34 2.96 -27.69
C TYR A 274 5.10 3.64 -26.35
N LEU A 275 3.83 3.90 -26.03
CA LEU A 275 3.41 4.44 -24.73
C LEU A 275 2.57 3.43 -23.94
N LEU A 276 2.84 3.26 -22.66
CA LEU A 276 2.09 2.38 -21.76
C LEU A 276 1.60 3.17 -20.54
N ASN A 277 0.31 3.08 -20.22
CA ASN A 277 -0.26 3.68 -19.01
C ASN A 277 -1.11 2.68 -18.23
N ASN A 278 -0.48 2.13 -17.18
CA ASN A 278 -1.11 1.22 -16.22
C ASN A 278 -1.11 1.84 -14.82
N ALA A 279 -1.11 3.17 -14.74
CA ALA A 279 -1.04 3.92 -13.49
C ALA A 279 -2.36 4.63 -13.15
N ARG A 280 -2.65 5.74 -13.83
CA ARG A 280 -3.84 6.57 -13.57
C ARG A 280 -4.43 7.11 -14.87
N GLY A 281 -5.76 7.13 -14.95
CA GLY A 281 -6.50 7.39 -16.18
C GLY A 281 -6.38 8.81 -16.73
N LYS A 282 -6.05 9.80 -15.88
CA LYS A 282 -5.93 11.21 -16.27
C LYS A 282 -4.51 11.67 -16.57
N VAL A 283 -3.52 10.77 -16.56
CA VAL A 283 -2.11 11.15 -16.76
C VAL A 283 -1.81 11.46 -18.23
N VAL A 284 -2.56 10.86 -19.14
CA VAL A 284 -2.40 10.99 -20.59
C VAL A 284 -3.60 11.71 -21.18
N ASP A 285 -3.34 12.70 -22.05
CA ASP A 285 -4.35 13.26 -22.95
C ASP A 285 -4.67 12.24 -24.05
N ILE A 286 -5.76 11.49 -23.88
CA ILE A 286 -6.15 10.41 -24.79
C ILE A 286 -6.45 10.91 -26.21
N PRO A 287 -7.19 12.03 -26.42
CA PRO A 287 -7.29 12.65 -27.74
C PRO A 287 -5.95 12.90 -28.43
N ALA A 288 -4.96 13.43 -27.71
CA ALA A 288 -3.62 13.64 -28.26
C ALA A 288 -2.91 12.32 -28.61
N LEU A 289 -3.05 11.31 -27.75
CA LEU A 289 -2.53 9.96 -28.00
C LEU A 289 -3.13 9.35 -29.28
N ILE A 290 -4.44 9.45 -29.47
CA ILE A 290 -5.13 8.97 -30.69
C ILE A 290 -4.54 9.63 -31.93
N GLN A 291 -4.30 10.95 -31.91
CA GLN A 291 -3.70 11.65 -33.05
C GLN A 291 -2.28 11.15 -33.35
N ALA A 292 -1.46 10.96 -32.32
CA ALA A 292 -0.09 10.44 -32.46
C ALA A 292 -0.03 8.98 -32.96
N LEU A 293 -1.07 8.18 -32.70
CA LEU A 293 -1.20 6.83 -33.24
C LEU A 293 -1.68 6.85 -34.70
N GLN A 294 -2.70 7.67 -35.01
CA GLN A 294 -3.27 7.78 -36.36
C GLN A 294 -2.28 8.36 -37.37
N ASN A 295 -1.44 9.31 -36.97
CA ASN A 295 -0.41 9.88 -37.83
C ASN A 295 0.87 9.02 -37.92
N GLY A 296 0.92 7.90 -37.19
CA GLY A 296 2.04 6.95 -37.19
C GLY A 296 3.30 7.42 -36.46
N HIS A 297 3.22 8.50 -35.68
CA HIS A 297 4.34 8.93 -34.83
C HIS A 297 4.62 7.89 -33.74
N LEU A 298 3.57 7.37 -33.08
CA LEU A 298 3.68 6.22 -32.19
C LEU A 298 3.33 4.93 -32.93
N ALA A 299 4.14 3.89 -32.71
CA ALA A 299 3.90 2.58 -33.30
C ALA A 299 2.76 1.82 -32.59
N GLY A 300 2.46 2.15 -31.33
CA GLY A 300 1.35 1.57 -30.59
C GLY A 300 1.29 2.03 -29.14
N ALA A 301 0.27 1.60 -28.41
CA ALA A 301 0.11 1.90 -26.99
C ALA A 301 -0.58 0.78 -26.21
N ALA A 302 -0.37 0.71 -24.90
CA ALA A 302 -1.15 -0.13 -23.98
C ALA A 302 -1.75 0.73 -22.87
N ILE A 303 -3.06 0.68 -22.68
CA ILE A 303 -3.80 1.52 -21.74
C ILE A 303 -4.73 0.65 -20.90
N ASP A 304 -4.46 0.59 -19.59
CA ASP A 304 -5.28 -0.14 -18.62
C ASP A 304 -6.29 0.75 -17.89
N VAL A 305 -6.06 2.07 -17.87
CA VAL A 305 -6.80 3.04 -17.05
C VAL A 305 -7.27 4.23 -17.88
N PHE A 306 -8.46 4.75 -17.58
CA PHE A 306 -9.12 5.78 -18.40
C PHE A 306 -9.67 6.94 -17.56
N PRO A 307 -9.83 8.16 -18.12
CA PRO A 307 -10.39 9.31 -17.38
C PRO A 307 -11.76 9.02 -16.75
N SER A 308 -12.62 8.34 -17.50
CA SER A 308 -13.91 7.80 -17.04
C SER A 308 -13.97 6.30 -17.33
N GLU A 309 -14.39 5.51 -16.34
CA GLU A 309 -14.46 4.06 -16.43
C GLU A 309 -15.89 3.56 -16.16
N PRO A 310 -16.32 2.43 -16.77
CA PRO A 310 -17.64 1.88 -16.49
C PRO A 310 -17.79 1.51 -15.01
N ALA A 311 -18.95 1.79 -14.42
CA ALA A 311 -19.20 1.54 -13.00
C ALA A 311 -19.32 0.04 -12.63
N SER A 312 -19.52 -0.83 -13.63
CA SER A 312 -19.71 -2.27 -13.43
C SER A 312 -19.34 -3.08 -14.66
N ASN A 313 -19.03 -4.36 -14.44
CA ASN A 313 -18.77 -5.31 -15.51
C ASN A 313 -20.00 -5.44 -16.43
N GLY A 314 -19.75 -5.45 -17.74
CA GLY A 314 -20.80 -5.57 -18.76
C GLY A 314 -21.39 -4.22 -19.21
N ALA A 315 -21.15 -3.13 -18.48
CA ALA A 315 -21.47 -1.79 -18.96
C ALA A 315 -20.57 -1.41 -20.16
N PRO A 316 -21.08 -0.67 -21.15
CA PRO A 316 -20.33 -0.36 -22.35
C PRO A 316 -19.20 0.64 -22.07
N PHE A 317 -18.07 0.45 -22.76
CA PHE A 317 -17.02 1.46 -22.91
C PHE A 317 -17.19 2.11 -24.29
N ASP A 318 -17.93 3.23 -24.33
CA ASP A 318 -18.38 3.90 -25.55
C ASP A 318 -18.31 5.44 -25.45
N ASP A 319 -18.79 6.11 -26.50
CA ASP A 319 -18.68 7.56 -26.66
C ASP A 319 -19.53 8.37 -25.67
N GLN A 320 -20.49 7.73 -24.98
CA GLN A 320 -21.23 8.37 -23.89
C GLN A 320 -20.37 8.49 -22.64
N LEU A 321 -19.51 7.49 -22.40
CA LEU A 321 -18.61 7.47 -21.25
C LEU A 321 -17.36 8.33 -21.51
N ASN A 322 -16.77 8.19 -22.70
CA ASN A 322 -15.64 9.01 -23.15
C ASN A 322 -15.82 9.34 -24.64
N PRO A 323 -15.94 10.61 -25.06
CA PRO A 323 -16.30 10.98 -26.46
C PRO A 323 -15.39 10.45 -27.58
N TRP A 324 -14.23 9.88 -27.23
CA TRP A 324 -13.21 9.35 -28.14
C TRP A 324 -13.09 7.81 -28.08
N ALA A 325 -13.92 7.13 -27.30
CA ALA A 325 -13.78 5.70 -27.00
C ALA A 325 -13.88 4.81 -28.24
N SER A 326 -14.82 5.09 -29.14
CA SER A 326 -15.00 4.32 -30.38
C SER A 326 -13.79 4.42 -31.30
N VAL A 327 -13.19 5.62 -31.40
CA VAL A 327 -11.98 5.87 -32.18
C VAL A 327 -10.79 5.11 -31.59
N LEU A 328 -10.58 5.19 -30.27
CA LEU A 328 -9.50 4.45 -29.60
C LEU A 328 -9.63 2.93 -29.79
N ARG A 329 -10.86 2.40 -29.63
CA ARG A 329 -11.16 0.97 -29.80
C ARG A 329 -10.95 0.46 -31.23
N ALA A 330 -11.02 1.34 -32.22
CA ALA A 330 -10.83 0.98 -33.63
C ALA A 330 -9.35 0.92 -34.03
N LEU A 331 -8.43 1.39 -33.19
CA LEU A 331 -7.00 1.37 -33.49
C LEU A 331 -6.41 -0.04 -33.29
N PRO A 332 -5.84 -0.68 -34.33
CA PRO A 332 -5.30 -2.04 -34.24
C PRO A 332 -4.00 -2.11 -33.44
N ASN A 333 -3.27 -1.01 -33.31
CA ASN A 333 -1.99 -0.95 -32.60
C ASN A 333 -2.14 -0.54 -31.13
N VAL A 334 -3.32 -0.71 -30.54
CA VAL A 334 -3.60 -0.36 -29.15
C VAL A 334 -4.10 -1.57 -28.36
N ILE A 335 -3.47 -1.84 -27.23
CA ILE A 335 -3.95 -2.80 -26.24
C ILE A 335 -4.78 -2.03 -25.22
N LEU A 336 -6.04 -2.44 -25.05
CA LEU A 336 -6.94 -1.89 -24.05
C LEU A 336 -7.30 -2.97 -23.04
N THR A 337 -7.04 -2.71 -21.77
CA THR A 337 -7.38 -3.62 -20.67
C THR A 337 -8.29 -2.92 -19.66
N PRO A 338 -9.26 -3.61 -19.05
CA PRO A 338 -10.29 -2.98 -18.24
C PRO A 338 -9.86 -2.79 -16.78
N HIS A 339 -8.79 -2.02 -16.54
CA HIS A 339 -8.25 -1.71 -15.21
C HIS A 339 -7.91 -2.97 -14.40
N ILE A 340 -7.13 -3.86 -15.01
CA ILE A 340 -6.76 -5.16 -14.45
C ILE A 340 -5.28 -5.28 -14.06
N GLY A 341 -4.49 -4.20 -14.14
CA GLY A 341 -3.06 -4.25 -13.81
C GLY A 341 -2.77 -4.83 -12.43
N GLY A 342 -3.64 -4.59 -11.44
CA GLY A 342 -3.53 -5.18 -10.11
C GLY A 342 -4.48 -6.34 -9.81
N SER A 343 -5.22 -6.83 -10.80
CA SER A 343 -6.32 -7.77 -10.61
C SER A 343 -5.86 -9.22 -10.78
N THR A 344 -5.05 -9.71 -9.84
CA THR A 344 -4.56 -11.11 -9.76
C THR A 344 -4.98 -11.78 -8.46
N GLU A 345 -4.98 -13.11 -8.41
CA GLU A 345 -5.30 -13.87 -7.20
C GLU A 345 -4.26 -13.61 -6.10
N GLU A 346 -2.98 -13.52 -6.46
CA GLU A 346 -1.87 -13.20 -5.57
C GLU A 346 -2.04 -11.81 -4.96
N ALA A 347 -2.38 -10.79 -5.77
CA ALA A 347 -2.62 -9.45 -5.27
C ALA A 347 -3.84 -9.42 -4.35
N GLN A 348 -4.94 -10.10 -4.67
CA GLN A 348 -6.11 -10.18 -3.79
C GLN A 348 -5.79 -10.85 -2.45
N LYS A 349 -4.96 -11.89 -2.46
CA LYS A 349 -4.46 -12.54 -1.25
C LYS A 349 -3.63 -11.57 -0.41
N MET A 350 -2.67 -10.89 -1.02
CA MET A 350 -1.79 -9.94 -0.33
C MET A 350 -2.57 -8.76 0.26
N ILE A 351 -3.52 -8.19 -0.50
CA ILE A 351 -4.45 -7.14 -0.03
C ILE A 351 -5.23 -7.63 1.20
N GLY A 352 -5.77 -8.85 1.11
CA GLY A 352 -6.46 -9.48 2.23
C GLY A 352 -5.61 -9.55 3.49
N GLN A 353 -4.34 -9.94 3.36
CA GLN A 353 -3.42 -10.08 4.47
C GLN A 353 -2.97 -8.73 5.05
N GLU A 354 -2.61 -7.77 4.19
CA GLU A 354 -2.09 -6.46 4.59
C GLU A 354 -3.15 -5.63 5.31
N VAL A 355 -4.35 -5.50 4.73
CA VAL A 355 -5.43 -4.74 5.35
C VAL A 355 -5.92 -5.43 6.62
N ALA A 356 -6.04 -6.77 6.63
CA ALA A 356 -6.41 -7.49 7.84
C ALA A 356 -5.38 -7.30 8.97
N GLN A 357 -4.08 -7.27 8.64
CA GLN A 357 -3.03 -6.98 9.61
C GLN A 357 -3.16 -5.55 10.14
N ALA A 358 -3.39 -4.56 9.28
CA ALA A 358 -3.57 -3.17 9.67
C ALA A 358 -4.79 -2.99 10.61
N LEU A 359 -5.93 -3.60 10.26
CA LEU A 359 -7.12 -3.59 11.13
C LEU A 359 -6.84 -4.27 12.48
N SER A 360 -6.14 -5.40 12.47
CA SER A 360 -5.69 -6.12 13.68
C SER A 360 -4.79 -5.28 14.55
N HIS A 361 -3.82 -4.60 13.94
CA HIS A 361 -2.89 -3.71 14.64
C HIS A 361 -3.58 -2.51 15.25
N TYR A 362 -4.51 -1.87 14.53
CA TYR A 362 -5.23 -0.74 15.09
C TYR A 362 -6.19 -1.15 16.20
N LEU A 363 -7.01 -2.20 16.00
CA LEU A 363 -7.98 -2.65 17.00
C LEU A 363 -7.31 -3.22 18.25
N GLY A 364 -6.21 -3.97 18.07
CA GLY A 364 -5.47 -4.59 19.16
C GLY A 364 -4.42 -3.69 19.81
N TYR A 365 -3.69 -2.85 19.06
CA TYR A 365 -2.53 -2.11 19.59
C TYR A 365 -2.63 -0.59 19.41
N GLY A 366 -3.64 -0.09 18.72
CA GLY A 366 -3.84 1.33 18.46
C GLY A 366 -2.95 1.93 17.37
N SER A 367 -2.15 1.12 16.68
CA SER A 367 -1.22 1.59 15.64
C SER A 367 -1.97 2.17 14.44
N THR A 368 -1.52 3.31 13.92
CA THR A 368 -2.12 3.99 12.76
C THR A 368 -1.16 4.13 11.57
N LEU A 369 -0.04 3.38 11.57
CA LEU A 369 0.90 3.35 10.45
C LEU A 369 0.20 2.92 9.16
N GLY A 370 0.41 3.68 8.09
CA GLY A 370 -0.22 3.42 6.79
C GLY A 370 -1.70 3.82 6.69
N ALA A 371 -2.26 4.50 7.70
CA ALA A 371 -3.60 5.07 7.59
C ALA A 371 -3.60 6.26 6.62
N VAL A 372 -4.46 6.22 5.58
CA VAL A 372 -4.44 7.23 4.51
C VAL A 372 -4.96 8.60 4.98
N ASN A 373 -5.80 8.64 6.01
CA ASN A 373 -6.51 9.84 6.47
C ASN A 373 -6.20 10.25 7.92
N PHE A 374 -5.24 9.60 8.58
CA PHE A 374 -5.01 9.74 10.02
C PHE A 374 -3.54 10.12 10.33
N PRO A 375 -3.23 10.73 11.50
CA PRO A 375 -1.85 10.84 11.99
C PRO A 375 -1.22 9.45 12.15
N GLU A 376 0.07 9.33 11.85
CA GLU A 376 0.77 8.04 11.85
C GLU A 376 1.54 7.85 13.15
N VAL A 377 1.00 7.01 14.04
CA VAL A 377 1.54 6.78 15.38
C VAL A 377 1.69 5.29 15.63
N ASP A 378 2.84 4.91 16.17
CA ASP A 378 3.09 3.56 16.66
C ASP A 378 3.95 3.56 17.92
N LEU A 379 3.72 2.58 18.78
CA LEU A 379 4.52 2.35 19.98
C LEU A 379 4.91 0.89 20.07
N ARG A 380 6.18 0.64 20.44
CA ARG A 380 6.68 -0.70 20.74
C ARG A 380 5.69 -1.48 21.63
N PRO A 381 5.45 -2.77 21.37
CA PRO A 381 4.45 -3.55 22.10
C PRO A 381 4.66 -3.53 23.62
N ILE A 382 3.58 -3.68 24.37
CA ILE A 382 3.65 -4.02 25.80
C ILE A 382 4.02 -5.50 25.88
N SER A 383 5.02 -5.86 26.69
CA SER A 383 5.40 -7.26 26.86
C SER A 383 4.44 -8.02 27.77
N ALA A 384 4.32 -9.34 27.61
CA ALA A 384 3.45 -10.18 28.44
C ALA A 384 3.74 -10.09 29.96
N GLU A 385 4.98 -9.77 30.33
CA GLU A 385 5.41 -9.57 31.73
C GLU A 385 4.81 -8.29 32.36
N GLN A 386 4.41 -7.33 31.54
CA GLN A 386 3.84 -6.05 31.97
C GLN A 386 2.31 -6.15 32.08
N ALA A 387 1.83 -7.05 32.95
CA ALA A 387 0.42 -7.44 33.01
C ALA A 387 -0.53 -6.27 33.34
N ASN A 388 -0.08 -5.29 34.14
CA ASN A 388 -0.88 -4.14 34.60
C ASN A 388 -0.63 -2.86 33.79
N ASN A 389 0.13 -2.96 32.69
CA ASN A 389 0.32 -1.81 31.80
C ASN A 389 -0.89 -1.67 30.89
N ILE A 390 -1.31 -0.42 30.68
CA ILE A 390 -2.47 -0.08 29.87
C ILE A 390 -2.03 0.92 28.81
N ARG A 391 -2.49 0.68 27.59
CA ARG A 391 -2.31 1.58 26.47
C ARG A 391 -3.54 2.44 26.28
N ILE A 392 -3.32 3.75 26.22
CA ILE A 392 -4.33 4.76 25.99
C ILE A 392 -4.18 5.25 24.56
N CYS A 393 -5.30 5.25 23.83
CA CYS A 393 -5.43 5.77 22.49
C CYS A 393 -6.41 6.94 22.53
N HIS A 394 -5.93 8.16 22.36
CA HIS A 394 -6.74 9.37 22.45
C HIS A 394 -6.69 10.16 21.14
N VAL A 395 -7.83 10.19 20.45
CA VAL A 395 -8.07 11.01 19.27
C VAL A 395 -8.76 12.29 19.71
N HIS A 396 -8.23 13.43 19.28
CA HIS A 396 -8.75 14.73 19.63
C HIS A 396 -8.66 15.73 18.49
N ARG A 397 -9.44 16.82 18.61
CA ARG A 397 -9.28 18.01 17.78
C ARG A 397 -7.90 18.61 18.01
N ASN A 398 -7.23 19.00 16.94
CA ASN A 398 -5.91 19.58 16.98
C ASN A 398 -5.97 21.03 17.49
N GLN A 399 -6.00 21.21 18.82
CA GLN A 399 -6.08 22.51 19.47
C GLN A 399 -5.10 22.63 20.65
N PRO A 400 -4.63 23.85 20.97
CA PRO A 400 -3.70 24.06 22.08
C PRO A 400 -4.25 23.57 23.43
N GLY A 401 -3.37 23.03 24.26
CA GLY A 401 -3.67 22.66 25.64
C GLY A 401 -4.13 21.21 25.86
N VAL A 402 -4.50 20.46 24.81
CA VAL A 402 -4.96 19.07 24.97
C VAL A 402 -3.86 18.16 25.54
N LEU A 403 -2.63 18.25 25.04
CA LEU A 403 -1.52 17.45 25.59
C LEU A 403 -1.23 17.76 27.06
N LYS A 404 -1.39 19.01 27.49
CA LYS A 404 -1.27 19.39 28.90
C LYS A 404 -2.34 18.68 29.72
N GLN A 405 -3.60 18.72 29.28
CA GLN A 405 -4.72 18.06 29.96
C GLN A 405 -4.53 16.54 30.05
N VAL A 406 -4.08 15.91 28.96
CA VAL A 406 -3.74 14.48 28.94
C VAL A 406 -2.65 14.18 29.97
N ASN A 407 -1.53 14.93 29.95
CA ASN A 407 -0.44 14.71 30.89
C ASN A 407 -0.83 14.99 32.35
N GLU A 408 -1.70 15.96 32.62
CA GLU A 408 -2.28 16.19 33.95
C GLU A 408 -3.15 15.00 34.40
N ALA A 409 -3.97 14.45 33.51
CA ALA A 409 -4.77 13.26 33.80
C ALA A 409 -3.90 12.02 34.07
N LEU A 410 -2.79 11.87 33.36
CA LEU A 410 -1.82 10.78 33.51
C LEU A 410 -0.84 10.97 34.67
N SER A 411 -0.75 12.17 35.26
CA SER A 411 0.22 12.50 36.32
C SER A 411 0.26 11.55 37.54
N PRO A 412 -0.81 10.84 37.94
CA PRO A 412 -0.73 9.84 39.00
C PRO A 412 0.02 8.56 38.62
N TYR A 413 0.28 8.33 37.33
CA TYR A 413 0.86 7.10 36.78
C TYR A 413 2.22 7.37 36.15
N ASN A 414 3.06 6.33 36.08
CA ASN A 414 4.29 6.38 35.30
C ASN A 414 3.99 6.15 33.82
N VAL A 415 4.26 7.16 32.98
CA VAL A 415 4.14 7.06 31.51
C VAL A 415 5.43 6.45 30.95
N GLU A 416 5.38 5.18 30.52
CA GLU A 416 6.55 4.50 29.97
C GLU A 416 6.88 4.94 28.54
N LYS A 417 5.84 5.26 27.77
CA LYS A 417 5.92 5.56 26.35
C LYS A 417 4.81 6.52 25.99
N GLN A 418 5.09 7.52 25.16
CA GLN A 418 4.09 8.42 24.62
C GLN A 418 4.53 8.88 23.23
N TYR A 419 3.60 8.89 22.28
CA TYR A 419 3.79 9.46 20.94
C TYR A 419 2.53 10.25 20.61
N SER A 420 2.70 11.53 20.24
CA SER A 420 1.67 12.35 19.61
C SER A 420 2.03 12.72 18.17
N ASP A 421 1.06 12.64 17.27
CA ASP A 421 1.15 13.21 15.92
C ASP A 421 -0.16 13.94 15.57
N SER A 422 -0.12 14.86 14.60
CA SER A 422 -1.27 15.65 14.16
C SER A 422 -1.32 15.76 12.63
N LYS A 423 -2.54 15.75 12.08
CA LYS A 423 -2.79 15.82 10.64
C LYS A 423 -4.04 16.65 10.39
N GLY A 424 -3.85 17.87 9.90
CA GLY A 424 -4.95 18.84 9.74
C GLY A 424 -5.64 19.14 11.08
N ASP A 425 -6.95 18.94 11.12
CA ASP A 425 -7.82 19.29 12.26
C ASP A 425 -7.84 18.24 13.37
N ILE A 426 -7.15 17.10 13.19
CA ILE A 426 -7.12 16.00 14.17
C ILE A 426 -5.71 15.70 14.64
N ALA A 427 -5.63 15.17 15.86
CA ALA A 427 -4.41 14.69 16.47
C ALA A 427 -4.68 13.38 17.22
N TYR A 428 -3.64 12.57 17.32
CA TYR A 428 -3.70 11.27 17.95
C TYR A 428 -2.53 11.09 18.91
N VAL A 429 -2.87 10.67 20.13
CA VAL A 429 -1.92 10.34 21.19
C VAL A 429 -2.05 8.87 21.55
N MET A 430 -0.91 8.18 21.56
CA MET A 430 -0.77 6.90 22.21
C MET A 430 0.11 7.07 23.45
N ALA A 431 -0.31 6.48 24.58
CA ALA A 431 0.49 6.46 25.80
C ALA A 431 0.37 5.11 26.52
N ASP A 432 1.50 4.54 26.95
CA ASP A 432 1.53 3.35 27.81
C ASP A 432 1.81 3.80 29.25
N ILE A 433 0.92 3.45 30.17
CA ILE A 433 1.06 3.70 31.61
C ILE A 433 1.21 2.39 32.38
N ALA A 434 2.04 2.40 33.42
CA ALA A 434 2.34 1.24 34.24
C ALA A 434 1.47 1.15 35.49
N ASP A 435 1.32 -0.08 36.01
CA ASP A 435 0.75 -0.42 37.32
C ASP A 435 -0.68 0.14 37.59
N VAL A 436 -1.53 0.11 36.56
CA VAL A 436 -2.89 0.67 36.65
C VAL A 436 -3.88 -0.35 37.21
N SER A 437 -4.69 0.07 38.19
CA SER A 437 -5.80 -0.75 38.67
C SER A 437 -7.03 -0.61 37.76
N PHE A 438 -7.68 -1.72 37.41
CA PHE A 438 -8.94 -1.71 36.65
C PHE A 438 -10.04 -0.85 37.29
N ARG A 439 -9.99 -0.61 38.61
CA ARG A 439 -10.95 0.23 39.32
C ARG A 439 -10.80 1.73 39.02
N GLU A 440 -9.61 2.15 38.61
CA GLU A 440 -9.28 3.57 38.36
C GLU A 440 -9.57 3.98 36.91
N LEU A 441 -9.77 3.00 36.03
CA LEU A 441 -9.99 3.20 34.61
C LEU A 441 -11.19 4.09 34.25
N PRO A 442 -12.38 3.93 34.86
CA PRO A 442 -13.52 4.79 34.52
C PRO A 442 -13.23 6.26 34.80
N LEU A 443 -12.60 6.55 35.95
CA LEU A 443 -12.23 7.91 36.35
C LEU A 443 -11.15 8.49 35.44
N LEU A 444 -10.15 7.68 35.08
CA LEU A 444 -9.10 8.10 34.16
C LEU A 444 -9.65 8.39 32.76
N LYS A 445 -10.54 7.52 32.26
CA LYS A 445 -11.23 7.72 31.00
C LYS A 445 -12.05 9.00 31.02
N GLU A 446 -12.81 9.24 32.07
CA GLU A 446 -13.60 10.46 32.24
C GLU A 446 -12.71 11.70 32.18
N ARG A 447 -11.60 11.73 32.93
CA ARG A 447 -10.64 12.86 32.94
C ARG A 447 -10.05 13.19 31.57
N ILE A 448 -9.80 12.18 30.74
CA ILE A 448 -9.27 12.37 29.37
C ILE A 448 -10.39 12.74 28.40
N SER A 449 -11.57 12.14 28.55
CA SER A 449 -12.66 12.22 27.57
C SER A 449 -13.62 13.39 27.79
N SER A 450 -13.61 14.02 28.96
CA SER A 450 -14.58 15.08 29.34
C SER A 450 -14.32 16.43 28.65
N THR A 451 -13.41 16.50 27.69
CA THR A 451 -13.02 17.75 27.03
C THR A 451 -13.76 17.88 25.69
N ASP A 452 -14.09 19.11 25.30
CA ASP A 452 -14.72 19.39 24.00
C ASP A 452 -13.79 19.04 22.81
N ALA A 453 -12.51 18.82 23.08
CA ALA A 453 -11.53 18.38 22.11
C ALA A 453 -11.60 16.87 21.83
N ASN A 454 -12.11 16.07 22.78
CA ASN A 454 -12.15 14.62 22.67
C ASN A 454 -13.03 14.19 21.49
N ILE A 455 -12.48 13.34 20.62
CA ILE A 455 -13.21 12.69 19.53
C ILE A 455 -13.46 11.23 19.90
N LEU A 456 -12.40 10.52 20.27
CA LEU A 456 -12.46 9.10 20.63
C LEU A 456 -11.34 8.77 21.62
N THR A 457 -11.69 8.15 22.75
CA THR A 457 -10.70 7.64 23.71
C THR A 457 -10.93 6.16 23.94
N ARG A 458 -9.87 5.36 23.78
CA ARG A 458 -9.89 3.92 24.03
C ARG A 458 -8.75 3.52 24.97
N PHE A 459 -9.01 2.48 25.74
CA PHE A 459 -8.05 1.84 26.61
C PHE A 459 -7.87 0.40 26.15
N LEU A 460 -6.63 -0.02 25.98
CA LEU A 460 -6.24 -1.35 25.53
C LEU A 460 -5.38 -1.97 26.65
N ALA A 461 -5.75 -3.15 27.12
CA ALA A 461 -5.03 -3.89 28.16
C ALA A 461 -4.81 -5.35 27.78
#